data_AF-A0A4R9GBE6-F1
#
_entry.id   AF-A0A4R9GBE6-F1
#
_cell.length_a   1.000
_cell.length_b   1.000
_cell.length_c   1.000
_cell.angle_alpha   90.00
_cell.angle_beta   90.00
_cell.angle_gamma   90.00
#
_symmetry.space_group_name_H-M   'P 1'
#
loop_
_entity.id
_entity.type
_entity.pdbx_description
1 polymer ?
#
loop_
_entity_poly.entity_id
_entity_poly.type
_entity_poly.pdbx_seq_one_letter_code
_entity_poly.pdbx_strand_id
1 'polypeptide(L)'
;MENELGTFLRNNSQSSLKKENEQWIVESPWDDESIHLYIQEKQEIYDCLNNLVLPYKFTALYHSDLKCLEFIYTLQSKDANFEDDNFEFIFDSVTYKCSYKDSSDRLLLVANVFRPSGKETNLGYRNLFLLNAYTQSLSSTENIEPPFPSPDFENLKPISFFIEGIEVYDEQKLVSLAKHLNFYMSYYDRKAPNIIIHPDRDNSGKPNPQLQLIDQRFPSRIQAQSKDPFLIDLALSARESGIRLKYLYSYQILEYAAFYFLEEDVKRKVTMLLKSPVLLSKTEEICRNILDAITDIKQNDEAKINKVVETFTDPEIIWKEIQENIDFFSNPTEFDGGFRLSPLISSNTTIEAFKSTWIPKVPDTLRKIRNALVHGRESRLGLIIAPGTKNNLKLRPWVPLIQRISEQVIIFN
;
A
#
# COMPACT_ATOMS: atom_id res chain seq x y z
N MET A 1 20.12 29.27 15.39
CA MET A 1 19.59 28.10 14.68
C MET A 1 18.58 28.38 13.56
N GLU A 2 17.43 29.05 13.74
CA GLU A 2 16.54 29.34 12.58
C GLU A 2 17.26 30.09 11.44
N ASN A 3 18.14 31.03 11.78
CA ASN A 3 18.99 31.71 10.79
C ASN A 3 20.10 30.81 10.21
N GLU A 4 20.57 29.81 10.96
CA GLU A 4 21.67 28.92 10.54
C GLU A 4 21.16 27.79 9.65
N LEU A 5 19.93 27.30 9.85
CA LEU A 5 19.27 26.30 8.98
C LEU A 5 18.30 26.93 7.98
N GLY A 6 18.38 28.26 7.78
CA GLY A 6 17.43 28.99 6.93
C GLY A 6 17.44 28.54 5.47
N THR A 7 18.56 28.02 4.96
CA THR A 7 18.61 27.44 3.60
C THR A 7 17.93 26.07 3.57
N PHE A 8 18.23 25.21 4.54
CA PHE A 8 17.58 23.91 4.67
C PHE A 8 16.05 24.03 4.75
N LEU A 9 15.51 24.88 5.63
CA LEU A 9 14.07 25.04 5.79
C LEU A 9 13.38 25.64 4.56
N ARG A 10 14.09 26.48 3.78
CA ARG A 10 13.57 27.02 2.51
C ARG A 10 13.49 25.94 1.43
N ASN A 11 14.50 25.07 1.39
CA ASN A 11 14.59 23.96 0.47
C ASN A 11 13.66 22.80 0.85
N ASN A 12 13.27 22.72 2.13
CA ASN A 12 12.44 21.68 2.72
C ASN A 12 11.29 22.31 3.50
N SER A 13 10.42 23.07 2.82
CA SER A 13 9.35 23.86 3.43
C SER A 13 8.32 23.04 4.22
N GLN A 14 8.29 21.72 4.02
CA GLN A 14 7.49 20.76 4.77
C GLN A 14 8.01 20.50 6.19
N SER A 15 9.30 20.73 6.43
CA SER A 15 9.95 20.47 7.72
C SER A 15 9.78 21.67 8.65
N SER A 16 9.58 21.43 9.94
CA SER A 16 9.55 22.48 10.97
C SER A 16 10.68 22.30 11.98
N LEU A 17 11.03 23.38 12.68
CA LEU A 17 12.06 23.36 13.72
C LEU A 17 11.41 23.58 15.09
N LYS A 18 11.73 22.71 16.05
CA LYS A 18 11.26 22.81 17.43
C LYS A 18 12.43 22.71 18.41
N LYS A 19 12.37 23.43 19.52
CA LYS A 19 13.36 23.34 20.60
C LYS A 19 12.79 22.54 21.77
N GLU A 20 13.49 21.49 22.19
CA GLU A 20 13.16 20.70 23.38
C GLU A 20 14.44 20.42 24.19
N ASN A 21 14.42 20.69 25.50
CA ASN A 21 15.49 20.33 26.44
C ASN A 21 16.93 20.59 25.92
N GLU A 22 17.16 21.82 25.44
CA GLU A 22 18.44 22.30 24.87
C GLU A 22 18.86 21.69 23.52
N GLN A 23 18.07 20.77 22.96
CA GLN A 23 18.27 20.24 21.62
C GLN A 23 17.27 20.84 20.64
N TRP A 24 17.67 20.88 19.38
CA TRP A 24 16.79 21.30 18.30
C TRP A 24 16.38 20.09 17.48
N ILE A 25 15.11 20.06 17.14
CA ILE A 25 14.46 18.94 16.47
C ILE A 25 13.95 19.46 15.14
N VAL A 26 14.38 18.85 14.05
CA VAL A 26 13.71 18.98 12.75
C VAL A 26 12.58 17.96 12.74
N GLU A 27 11.35 18.45 12.73
CA GLU A 27 10.14 17.66 12.63
C GLU A 27 9.78 17.46 11.14
N SER A 28 9.21 16.29 10.83
CA SER A 28 8.73 15.93 9.50
C SER A 28 9.74 16.08 8.35
N PRO A 29 11.01 15.64 8.50
CA PRO A 29 11.93 15.56 7.37
C PRO A 29 11.36 14.59 6.32
N TRP A 30 11.58 14.86 5.04
CA TRP A 30 10.91 14.16 3.93
C TRP A 30 9.37 14.18 4.01
N ASP A 31 8.78 15.21 4.63
CA ASP A 31 7.35 15.29 4.90
C ASP A 31 6.86 14.12 5.78
N ASP A 32 7.71 13.50 6.62
CA ASP A 32 7.35 12.33 7.44
C ASP A 32 7.31 12.58 8.96
N GLU A 33 6.09 12.74 9.49
CA GLU A 33 5.81 12.90 10.93
C GLU A 33 6.33 11.78 11.84
N SER A 34 6.66 10.61 11.29
CA SER A 34 7.22 9.49 12.07
C SER A 34 8.74 9.55 12.25
N ILE A 35 9.36 10.61 11.73
CA ILE A 35 10.80 10.79 11.72
C ILE A 35 11.14 12.15 12.30
N HIS A 36 12.12 12.20 13.20
CA HIS A 36 12.71 13.43 13.68
C HIS A 36 14.23 13.41 13.50
N LEU A 37 14.84 14.59 13.27
CA LEU A 37 16.30 14.75 13.34
C LEU A 37 16.65 15.54 14.61
N TYR A 38 17.37 14.90 15.53
CA TYR A 38 17.81 15.50 16.79
C TYR A 38 19.18 16.13 16.62
N ILE A 39 19.20 17.44 16.49
CA ILE A 39 20.39 18.23 16.20
C ILE A 39 21.02 18.71 17.52
N GLN A 40 22.24 18.27 17.77
CA GLN A 40 23.15 18.87 18.75
C GLN A 40 23.89 20.04 18.10
N GLU A 41 24.24 21.07 18.87
CA GLU A 41 24.86 22.28 18.32
C GLU A 41 26.29 22.03 17.78
N LYS A 42 26.39 21.56 16.53
CA LYS A 42 27.66 21.28 15.82
C LYS A 42 27.63 21.92 14.44
N GLN A 43 28.64 22.69 14.08
CA GLN A 43 28.67 23.41 12.79
C GLN A 43 28.53 22.47 11.57
N GLU A 44 29.16 21.30 11.64
CA GLU A 44 29.19 20.31 10.54
C GLU A 44 27.79 19.84 10.12
N ILE A 45 26.85 19.66 11.05
CA ILE A 45 25.49 19.21 10.70
C ILE A 45 24.69 20.32 10.02
N TYR A 46 24.96 21.59 10.36
CA TYR A 46 24.28 22.71 9.72
C TYR A 46 24.74 22.88 8.28
N ASP A 47 26.05 22.83 8.06
CA ASP A 47 26.65 22.91 6.73
C ASP A 47 26.20 21.72 5.87
N CYS A 48 26.07 20.54 6.46
CA CYS A 48 25.48 19.36 5.82
C CYS A 48 24.03 19.62 5.40
N LEU A 49 23.13 19.94 6.34
CA LEU A 49 21.70 20.09 6.07
C LEU A 49 21.39 21.22 5.09
N ASN A 50 22.09 22.35 5.14
CA ASN A 50 21.84 23.48 4.24
C ASN A 50 22.10 23.16 2.76
N ASN A 51 22.86 22.10 2.46
CA ASN A 51 23.12 21.64 1.09
C ASN A 51 22.23 20.46 0.67
N LEU A 52 21.19 20.16 1.44
CA LEU A 52 20.31 19.02 1.22
C LEU A 52 18.86 19.44 0.93
N VAL A 53 18.28 18.80 -0.08
CA VAL A 53 16.84 18.69 -0.26
C VAL A 53 16.44 17.24 0.05
N LEU A 54 15.37 17.09 0.82
CA LEU A 54 14.81 15.83 1.29
C LEU A 54 13.52 15.54 0.51
N PRO A 55 13.60 14.95 -0.69
CA PRO A 55 12.44 14.72 -1.55
C PRO A 55 11.46 13.73 -0.90
N TYR A 56 10.26 14.17 -0.52
CA TYR A 56 9.27 13.28 0.13
C TYR A 56 8.82 12.12 -0.77
N LYS A 57 9.01 12.24 -2.08
CA LYS A 57 8.75 11.18 -3.07
C LYS A 57 9.75 10.03 -3.07
N PHE A 58 10.89 10.17 -2.41
CA PHE A 58 11.95 9.18 -2.47
C PHE A 58 12.57 8.96 -1.08
N THR A 59 13.04 7.74 -0.82
CA THR A 59 14.00 7.49 0.25
C THR A 59 15.39 7.93 -0.22
N ALA A 60 15.61 9.24 -0.34
CA ALA A 60 16.80 9.81 -0.98
C ALA A 60 17.19 11.18 -0.42
N LEU A 61 18.42 11.61 -0.72
CA LEU A 61 18.98 12.92 -0.44
C LEU A 61 19.36 13.57 -1.77
N TYR A 62 18.88 14.78 -2.03
CA TYR A 62 19.41 15.57 -3.14
C TYR A 62 20.47 16.54 -2.62
N HIS A 63 21.69 16.40 -3.12
CA HIS A 63 22.84 17.22 -2.78
C HIS A 63 22.88 18.41 -3.73
N SER A 64 22.49 19.60 -3.25
CA SER A 64 22.30 20.77 -4.12
C SER A 64 23.59 21.32 -4.72
N ASP A 65 24.70 21.17 -4.01
CA ASP A 65 26.04 21.58 -4.42
C ASP A 65 26.70 20.57 -5.36
N LEU A 66 26.49 19.27 -5.12
CA LEU A 66 27.00 18.19 -5.97
C LEU A 66 26.11 17.91 -7.18
N LYS A 67 24.89 18.46 -7.21
CA LYS A 67 23.91 18.27 -8.29
C LYS A 67 23.62 16.79 -8.56
N CYS A 68 23.48 16.04 -7.48
CA CYS A 68 23.26 14.60 -7.52
C CYS A 68 22.18 14.17 -6.53
N LEU A 69 21.49 13.09 -6.88
CA LEU A 69 20.48 12.45 -6.05
C LEU A 69 21.04 11.12 -5.53
N GLU A 70 21.08 10.97 -4.21
CA GLU A 70 21.56 9.79 -3.51
C GLU A 70 20.39 9.03 -2.91
N PHE A 71 20.09 7.84 -3.42
CA PHE A 71 19.08 6.95 -2.87
C PHE A 71 19.68 6.09 -1.76
N ILE A 72 18.99 6.07 -0.61
CA ILE A 72 19.40 5.33 0.58
C ILE A 72 19.11 3.85 0.35
N TYR A 73 20.17 3.07 0.12
CA TYR A 73 20.03 1.69 -0.34
C TYR A 73 20.11 0.65 0.77
N THR A 74 21.30 0.23 1.24
CA THR A 74 21.42 -0.75 2.34
C THR A 74 22.87 -0.89 2.83
N LEU A 75 23.11 -1.75 3.82
CA LEU A 75 24.44 -2.23 4.18
C LEU A 75 24.82 -3.45 3.33
N GLN A 76 26.05 -3.50 2.85
CA GLN A 76 26.59 -4.59 2.06
C GLN A 76 27.95 -5.04 2.57
N SER A 77 28.37 -6.25 2.21
CA SER A 77 29.73 -6.74 2.52
C SER A 77 30.77 -5.80 1.92
N LYS A 78 31.86 -5.56 2.66
CA LYS A 78 33.02 -4.79 2.16
C LYS A 78 33.65 -5.38 0.90
N ASP A 79 33.51 -6.69 0.70
CA ASP A 79 34.02 -7.42 -0.47
C ASP A 79 33.08 -7.35 -1.67
N ALA A 80 31.88 -6.78 -1.52
CA ALA A 80 30.95 -6.60 -2.64
C ALA A 80 31.50 -5.55 -3.63
N ASN A 81 31.72 -5.98 -4.88
CA ASN A 81 32.12 -5.10 -5.96
C ASN A 81 30.89 -4.65 -6.76
N PHE A 82 30.71 -3.35 -6.89
CA PHE A 82 29.63 -2.73 -7.68
C PHE A 82 30.16 -1.92 -8.87
N GLU A 83 31.48 -1.98 -9.16
CA GLU A 83 32.09 -1.19 -10.24
C GLU A 83 31.48 -1.52 -11.62
N ASP A 84 31.07 -2.78 -11.83
CA ASP A 84 30.44 -3.25 -13.06
C ASP A 84 28.99 -2.75 -13.24
N ASP A 85 28.37 -2.20 -12.18
CA ASP A 85 26.98 -1.71 -12.19
C ASP A 85 26.87 -0.20 -12.46
N ASN A 86 27.95 0.43 -12.91
CA ASN A 86 27.99 1.84 -13.29
C ASN A 86 27.60 2.03 -14.75
N PHE A 87 26.71 2.99 -15.04
CA PHE A 87 26.24 3.22 -16.40
C PHE A 87 25.80 4.67 -16.65
N GLU A 88 25.72 5.04 -17.93
CA GLU A 88 25.13 6.30 -18.36
C GLU A 88 23.69 6.07 -18.84
N PHE A 89 22.77 6.89 -18.35
CA PHE A 89 21.36 6.85 -18.75
C PHE A 89 21.02 8.14 -19.51
N ILE A 90 20.67 8.01 -20.79
CA ILE A 90 20.28 9.14 -21.63
C ILE A 90 18.76 9.23 -21.65
N PHE A 91 18.21 10.30 -21.08
CA PHE A 91 16.78 10.54 -20.99
C PHE A 91 16.46 12.01 -21.29
N ASP A 92 15.49 12.26 -22.18
CA ASP A 92 15.12 13.60 -22.65
C ASP A 92 16.32 14.46 -23.12
N SER A 93 17.27 13.84 -23.82
CA SER A 93 18.52 14.47 -24.31
C SER A 93 19.48 14.94 -23.21
N VAL A 94 19.28 14.51 -21.96
CA VAL A 94 20.21 14.71 -20.84
C VAL A 94 20.87 13.38 -20.50
N THR A 95 22.19 13.40 -20.28
CA THR A 95 22.95 12.22 -19.84
C THR A 95 23.11 12.26 -18.33
N TYR A 96 22.61 11.22 -17.66
CA TYR A 96 22.76 11.01 -16.22
C TYR A 96 23.80 9.92 -15.97
N LYS A 97 24.64 10.10 -14.95
CA LYS A 97 25.57 9.04 -14.53
C LYS A 97 24.99 8.32 -13.32
N CYS A 98 24.84 7.00 -13.46
CA CYS A 98 24.23 6.14 -12.48
C CYS A 98 25.29 5.19 -11.90
N SER A 99 25.32 5.06 -10.58
CA SER A 99 26.36 4.25 -9.92
C SER A 99 25.96 3.82 -8.51
N TYR A 100 26.39 2.62 -8.10
CA TYR A 100 26.40 2.21 -6.71
C TYR A 100 27.76 2.51 -6.09
N LYS A 101 27.76 3.27 -4.99
CA LYS A 101 28.97 3.69 -4.30
C LYS A 101 28.73 3.71 -2.79
N ASP A 102 29.78 3.88 -2.02
CA ASP A 102 29.69 4.10 -0.59
C ASP A 102 28.77 5.31 -0.31
N SER A 103 27.92 5.18 0.71
CA SER A 103 27.02 6.26 1.13
C SER A 103 27.80 7.51 1.50
N SER A 104 27.23 8.69 1.22
CA SER A 104 27.91 9.95 1.50
C SER A 104 28.07 10.19 3.01
N ASP A 105 29.13 10.88 3.40
CA ASP A 105 29.32 11.32 4.80
C ASP A 105 28.13 12.14 5.31
N ARG A 106 27.47 12.88 4.40
CA ARG A 106 26.26 13.64 4.72
C ARG A 106 25.09 12.73 5.08
N LEU A 107 24.86 11.66 4.33
CA LEU A 107 23.85 10.66 4.68
C LEU A 107 24.16 10.03 6.04
N LEU A 108 25.43 9.72 6.33
CA LEU A 108 25.83 9.17 7.63
C LEU A 108 25.62 10.16 8.79
N LEU A 109 25.92 11.44 8.58
CA LEU A 109 25.62 12.50 9.55
C LEU A 109 24.11 12.61 9.82
N VAL A 110 23.29 12.61 8.76
CA VAL A 110 21.82 12.62 8.87
C VAL A 110 21.30 11.38 9.57
N ALA A 111 21.83 10.19 9.23
CA ALA A 111 21.48 8.94 9.87
C ALA A 111 21.83 8.92 11.36
N ASN A 112 22.93 9.55 11.78
CA ASN A 112 23.33 9.59 13.19
C ASN A 112 22.36 10.41 14.06
N VAL A 113 21.80 11.50 13.50
CA VAL A 113 20.84 12.38 14.20
C VAL A 113 19.37 11.93 14.03
N PHE A 114 19.11 10.99 13.14
CA PHE A 114 17.78 10.41 12.92
C PHE A 114 17.26 9.66 14.14
N ARG A 115 15.99 9.89 14.50
CA ARG A 115 15.26 9.07 15.48
C ARG A 115 13.81 8.85 15.01
N PRO A 116 13.25 7.65 15.23
CA PRO A 116 11.82 7.45 15.05
C PRO A 116 11.01 8.28 16.05
N SER A 117 9.91 8.85 15.58
CA SER A 117 8.89 9.50 16.39
C SER A 117 7.50 9.01 15.97
N GLY A 118 6.48 9.17 16.81
CA GLY A 118 5.09 8.91 16.40
C GLY A 118 4.74 7.47 16.00
N LYS A 119 3.71 7.32 15.13
CA LYS A 119 3.24 6.03 14.60
C LYS A 119 4.02 5.69 13.34
N GLU A 120 4.50 4.45 13.23
CA GLU A 120 5.20 3.97 12.03
C GLU A 120 4.37 4.24 10.76
N THR A 121 5.00 4.89 9.79
CA THR A 121 4.45 5.05 8.44
C THR A 121 4.92 3.89 7.56
N ASN A 122 4.13 3.56 6.53
CA ASN A 122 4.52 2.55 5.54
C ASN A 122 5.56 3.07 4.54
N LEU A 123 6.15 4.26 4.77
CA LEU A 123 7.15 4.85 3.90
C LEU A 123 8.49 4.23 4.27
N GLY A 124 9.12 3.53 3.33
CA GLY A 124 10.26 2.63 3.51
C GLY A 124 11.58 3.26 3.97
N TYR A 125 11.57 4.16 4.95
CA TYR A 125 12.77 4.72 5.59
C TYR A 125 13.48 3.71 6.51
N ARG A 126 13.14 2.41 6.45
CA ARG A 126 13.81 1.31 7.16
C ARG A 126 15.33 1.32 6.97
N ASN A 127 15.81 1.74 5.79
CA ASN A 127 17.24 1.82 5.52
C ASN A 127 17.94 2.87 6.41
N LEU A 128 17.29 4.00 6.71
CA LEU A 128 17.83 4.99 7.66
C LEU A 128 18.00 4.42 9.07
N PHE A 129 17.09 3.54 9.52
CA PHE A 129 17.25 2.86 10.81
C PHE A 129 18.49 1.97 10.83
N LEU A 130 18.72 1.21 9.74
CA LEU A 130 19.88 0.34 9.62
C LEU A 130 21.18 1.14 9.57
N LEU A 131 21.20 2.26 8.83
CA LEU A 131 22.34 3.17 8.80
C LEU A 131 22.57 3.86 10.14
N ASN A 132 21.50 4.25 10.86
CA ASN A 132 21.60 4.82 12.21
C ASN A 132 22.24 3.81 13.18
N ALA A 133 21.77 2.55 13.16
CA ALA A 133 22.36 1.48 13.97
C ALA A 133 23.84 1.25 13.62
N TYR A 134 24.19 1.25 12.33
CA TYR A 134 25.57 1.16 11.87
C TYR A 134 26.43 2.32 12.41
N THR A 135 25.99 3.58 12.26
CA THR A 135 26.73 4.75 12.76
C THR A 135 26.90 4.74 14.27
N GLN A 136 25.89 4.27 15.02
CA GLN A 136 26.00 4.12 16.47
C GLN A 136 27.00 3.04 16.85
N SER A 137 27.02 1.90 16.15
CA SER A 137 27.98 0.83 16.41
C SER A 137 29.44 1.28 16.23
N LEU A 138 29.70 2.18 15.29
CA LEU A 138 31.02 2.80 15.08
C LEU A 138 31.41 3.85 16.12
N SER A 139 30.41 4.48 16.76
CA SER A 139 30.60 5.60 17.70
C SER A 139 30.70 5.13 19.16
N SER A 140 30.23 3.93 19.46
CA SER A 140 30.07 3.41 20.82
C SER A 140 31.37 2.79 21.36
N THR A 141 32.07 3.53 22.22
CA THR A 141 32.94 2.97 23.27
C THR A 141 32.14 2.42 24.47
N GLU A 142 30.82 2.55 24.48
CA GLU A 142 29.94 2.08 25.54
C GLU A 142 28.95 1.02 25.01
N ASN A 143 28.84 -0.10 25.72
CA ASN A 143 27.97 -1.25 25.44
C ASN A 143 26.49 -0.87 25.45
N ILE A 144 25.98 -0.24 24.39
CA ILE A 144 24.55 -0.11 24.14
C ILE A 144 24.16 -1.29 23.25
N GLU A 145 23.53 -2.31 23.84
CA GLU A 145 22.98 -3.44 23.08
C GLU A 145 21.98 -2.90 22.04
N PRO A 146 22.17 -3.17 20.74
CA PRO A 146 21.21 -2.77 19.74
C PRO A 146 19.89 -3.53 19.95
N PRO A 147 18.73 -2.91 19.63
CA PRO A 147 17.40 -3.52 19.83
C PRO A 147 17.10 -4.72 18.90
N PHE A 148 18.05 -5.13 18.06
CA PHE A 148 17.94 -6.22 17.10
C PHE A 148 19.24 -7.04 17.09
N PRO A 149 19.23 -8.33 16.71
CA PRO A 149 20.47 -9.11 16.54
C PRO A 149 21.39 -8.34 15.59
N SER A 150 22.50 -7.82 16.13
CA SER A 150 23.42 -6.98 15.37
C SER A 150 24.03 -7.79 14.25
N PRO A 151 23.82 -7.44 12.97
CA PRO A 151 24.67 -7.95 11.92
C PRO A 151 26.11 -7.56 12.23
N ASP A 152 27.07 -8.37 11.77
CA ASP A 152 28.49 -8.10 11.92
C ASP A 152 28.87 -6.84 11.13
N PHE A 153 28.68 -5.67 11.77
CA PHE A 153 28.89 -4.36 11.15
C PHE A 153 30.37 -4.13 10.79
N GLU A 154 31.32 -4.88 11.37
CA GLU A 154 32.74 -4.78 11.05
C GLU A 154 33.01 -5.15 9.59
N ASN A 155 32.23 -6.08 9.03
CA ASN A 155 32.38 -6.57 7.66
C ASN A 155 31.40 -5.90 6.68
N LEU A 156 30.64 -4.92 7.13
CA LEU A 156 29.65 -4.22 6.32
C LEU A 156 30.06 -2.77 6.03
N LYS A 157 29.55 -2.23 4.93
CA LYS A 157 29.63 -0.82 4.55
C LYS A 157 28.29 -0.32 4.01
N PRO A 158 27.94 0.96 4.26
CA PRO A 158 26.73 1.56 3.73
C PRO A 158 26.92 1.88 2.26
N ILE A 159 25.98 1.42 1.43
CA ILE A 159 25.93 1.65 -0.01
C ILE A 159 24.70 2.49 -0.34
N SER A 160 24.88 3.42 -1.26
CA SER A 160 23.83 4.23 -1.87
C SER A 160 23.87 4.11 -3.39
N PHE A 161 22.73 4.39 -4.03
CA PHE A 161 22.67 4.55 -5.48
C PHE A 161 22.64 6.04 -5.84
N PHE A 162 23.53 6.46 -6.72
CA PHE A 162 23.68 7.86 -7.12
C PHE A 162 23.19 8.08 -8.55
N ILE A 163 22.52 9.22 -8.76
CA ILE A 163 22.24 9.79 -10.07
C ILE A 163 22.87 11.18 -10.12
N GLU A 164 23.93 11.33 -10.91
CA GLU A 164 24.62 12.60 -11.14
C GLU A 164 24.11 13.28 -12.42
N GLY A 165 24.24 14.61 -12.50
CA GLY A 165 23.79 15.42 -13.65
C GLY A 165 22.42 16.08 -13.48
N ILE A 166 21.95 16.20 -12.24
CA ILE A 166 20.67 16.86 -11.92
C ILE A 166 20.97 18.33 -11.59
N GLU A 167 20.96 19.18 -12.61
CA GLU A 167 21.33 20.61 -12.47
C GLU A 167 20.37 21.41 -11.59
N VAL A 168 19.08 21.09 -11.65
CA VAL A 168 18.02 21.78 -10.91
C VAL A 168 17.10 20.72 -10.31
N TYR A 169 16.80 20.88 -9.02
CA TYR A 169 15.81 20.05 -8.35
C TYR A 169 14.41 20.37 -8.87
N ASP A 170 13.78 19.37 -9.49
CA ASP A 170 12.39 19.38 -9.92
C ASP A 170 11.81 17.99 -9.65
N GLU A 171 11.00 17.88 -8.60
CA GLU A 171 10.50 16.60 -8.11
C GLU A 171 9.67 15.84 -9.17
N GLN A 172 8.87 16.54 -9.98
CA GLN A 172 8.05 15.89 -11.00
C GLN A 172 8.92 15.28 -12.10
N LYS A 173 9.95 15.99 -12.53
CA LYS A 173 10.93 15.48 -13.50
C LYS A 173 11.72 14.30 -12.92
N LEU A 174 12.12 14.38 -11.66
CA LEU A 174 12.81 13.28 -10.98
C LEU A 174 11.95 12.03 -10.86
N VAL A 175 10.64 12.16 -10.58
CA VAL A 175 9.70 11.03 -10.57
C VAL A 175 9.58 10.42 -11.97
N SER A 176 9.54 11.24 -13.02
CA SER A 176 9.55 10.75 -14.40
C SER A 176 10.84 9.98 -14.70
N LEU A 177 12.01 10.56 -14.40
CA LEU A 177 13.32 9.95 -14.59
C LEU A 177 13.42 8.60 -13.86
N ALA A 178 13.09 8.55 -12.57
CA ALA A 178 13.17 7.33 -11.76
C ALA A 178 12.26 6.20 -12.29
N LYS A 179 11.04 6.52 -12.78
CA LYS A 179 10.16 5.52 -13.40
C LYS A 179 10.77 4.89 -14.64
N HIS A 180 11.38 5.69 -15.51
CA HIS A 180 12.03 5.18 -16.71
C HIS A 180 13.28 4.38 -16.36
N LEU A 181 14.08 4.87 -15.41
CA LEU A 181 15.27 4.17 -14.95
C LEU A 181 14.92 2.78 -14.40
N ASN A 182 13.94 2.69 -13.49
CA ASN A 182 13.46 1.42 -12.95
C ASN A 182 12.98 0.44 -14.04
N PHE A 183 12.26 0.95 -15.04
CA PHE A 183 11.80 0.15 -16.17
C PHE A 183 12.98 -0.45 -16.95
N TYR A 184 13.99 0.35 -17.30
CA TYR A 184 15.12 -0.15 -18.08
C TYR A 184 16.07 -1.03 -17.25
N MET A 185 16.32 -0.68 -15.99
CA MET A 185 17.11 -1.52 -15.08
C MET A 185 16.48 -2.91 -14.95
N SER A 186 15.18 -2.98 -14.65
CA SER A 186 14.47 -4.27 -14.51
C SER A 186 14.35 -5.07 -15.82
N TYR A 187 14.42 -4.39 -16.98
CA TYR A 187 14.46 -5.05 -18.28
C TYR A 187 15.76 -5.80 -18.51
N TYR A 188 16.91 -5.19 -18.18
CA TYR A 188 18.24 -5.79 -18.39
C TYR A 188 18.66 -6.73 -17.26
N ASP A 189 18.35 -6.39 -16.01
CA ASP A 189 18.55 -7.25 -14.86
C ASP A 189 17.36 -7.17 -13.90
N ARG A 190 16.64 -8.28 -13.76
CA ARG A 190 15.49 -8.38 -12.84
C ARG A 190 15.89 -8.34 -11.36
N LYS A 191 17.18 -8.55 -11.07
CA LYS A 191 17.75 -8.39 -9.73
C LYS A 191 18.27 -6.98 -9.47
N ALA A 192 18.28 -6.12 -10.50
CA ALA A 192 18.69 -4.74 -10.33
C ALA A 192 17.80 -4.06 -9.27
N PRO A 193 18.40 -3.29 -8.35
CA PRO A 193 17.64 -2.62 -7.31
C PRO A 193 16.63 -1.63 -7.89
N ASN A 194 15.44 -1.57 -7.30
CA ASN A 194 14.36 -0.71 -7.75
C ASN A 194 14.31 0.57 -6.90
N ILE A 195 14.31 1.74 -7.54
CA ILE A 195 14.10 3.01 -6.85
C ILE A 195 12.67 3.04 -6.31
N ILE A 196 12.53 3.20 -5.00
CA ILE A 196 11.23 3.32 -4.35
C ILE A 196 10.70 4.73 -4.58
N ILE A 197 9.60 4.82 -5.33
CA ILE A 197 8.86 6.07 -5.54
C ILE A 197 7.65 6.04 -4.62
N HIS A 198 7.68 6.86 -3.58
CA HIS A 198 6.60 6.97 -2.63
C HIS A 198 5.35 7.54 -3.32
N PRO A 199 4.16 6.98 -3.05
CA PRO A 199 2.93 7.63 -3.48
C PRO A 199 2.87 9.05 -2.89
N ASP A 200 2.09 9.95 -3.49
CA ASP A 200 1.75 11.18 -2.77
C ASP A 200 1.23 10.76 -1.40
N ARG A 201 1.73 11.38 -0.32
CA ARG A 201 0.94 11.39 0.91
C ARG A 201 -0.43 11.87 0.48
N ASP A 202 -1.45 11.06 0.74
CA ASP A 202 -2.84 11.43 0.53
C ASP A 202 -3.09 12.68 1.38
N ASN A 203 -2.74 13.86 0.86
CA ASN A 203 -3.04 15.14 1.46
C ASN A 203 -4.56 15.19 1.53
N SER A 204 -5.07 15.28 2.76
CA SER A 204 -6.49 15.21 3.16
C SER A 204 -7.11 13.80 3.23
N GLY A 205 -6.74 13.09 4.29
CA GLY A 205 -7.67 12.20 4.95
C GLY A 205 -7.01 11.58 6.15
N LYS A 206 -7.56 11.84 7.35
CA LYS A 206 -7.32 10.98 8.51
C LYS A 206 -7.34 9.53 8.02
N PRO A 207 -6.40 8.64 8.43
CA PRO A 207 -6.57 7.22 8.22
C PRO A 207 -8.03 6.91 8.52
N ASN A 208 -8.78 6.48 7.49
CA ASN A 208 -10.16 6.09 7.68
C ASN A 208 -10.07 5.05 8.81
N PRO A 209 -10.71 5.28 9.97
CA PRO A 209 -10.63 4.33 11.06
C PRO A 209 -11.20 3.02 10.51
N GLN A 210 -10.31 2.11 10.10
CA GLN A 210 -10.70 0.73 9.91
C GLN A 210 -11.19 0.31 11.27
N LEU A 211 -12.39 -0.26 11.32
CA LEU A 211 -12.98 -0.74 12.55
C LEU A 211 -11.94 -1.63 13.25
N GLN A 212 -11.36 -1.09 14.34
CA GLN A 212 -10.44 -1.80 15.21
C GLN A 212 -11.26 -2.78 16.01
N LEU A 213 -11.42 -3.98 15.44
CA LEU A 213 -12.16 -5.11 15.99
C LEU A 213 -13.67 -4.84 16.15
N ILE A 214 -14.49 -5.77 15.66
CA ILE A 214 -15.95 -5.74 15.87
C ILE A 214 -16.29 -5.92 17.36
N ASP A 215 -15.44 -6.70 18.06
CA ASP A 215 -15.41 -6.80 19.52
C ASP A 215 -14.34 -5.85 20.07
N GLN A 216 -14.71 -4.94 20.97
CA GLN A 216 -13.81 -3.91 21.54
C GLN A 216 -12.57 -4.47 22.27
N ARG A 217 -12.38 -5.79 22.31
CA ARG A 217 -11.23 -6.48 22.88
C ARG A 217 -10.77 -7.57 21.92
N PHE A 218 -9.45 -7.66 21.72
CA PHE A 218 -8.84 -8.78 21.02
C PHE A 218 -9.17 -10.10 21.76
N PRO A 219 -9.63 -11.14 21.07
CA PRO A 219 -10.03 -12.38 21.72
C PRO A 219 -8.83 -13.04 22.40
N SER A 220 -9.02 -13.54 23.62
CA SER A 220 -7.96 -14.25 24.36
C SER A 220 -7.65 -15.63 23.78
N ARG A 221 -8.54 -16.18 22.94
CA ARG A 221 -8.37 -17.46 22.22
C ARG A 221 -9.03 -17.35 20.85
N ILE A 222 -8.34 -17.84 19.81
CA ILE A 222 -8.84 -17.92 18.44
C ILE A 222 -8.91 -19.40 18.05
N GLN A 223 -10.10 -19.87 17.68
CA GLN A 223 -10.27 -21.18 17.07
C GLN A 223 -10.35 -21.00 15.56
N ALA A 224 -9.38 -21.57 14.84
CA ALA A 224 -9.31 -21.48 13.39
C ALA A 224 -9.49 -22.86 12.74
N GLN A 225 -10.02 -22.88 11.52
CA GLN A 225 -10.01 -24.03 10.62
C GLN A 225 -9.05 -23.74 9.47
N SER A 226 -8.50 -24.79 8.87
CA SER A 226 -7.72 -24.63 7.64
C SER A 226 -8.64 -24.07 6.54
N LYS A 227 -8.19 -23.00 5.90
CA LYS A 227 -8.86 -22.35 4.77
C LYS A 227 -8.00 -22.50 3.52
N ASP A 228 -8.60 -22.25 2.36
CA ASP A 228 -7.89 -22.28 1.08
C ASP A 228 -6.66 -21.34 1.14
N PRO A 229 -5.42 -21.88 1.02
CA PRO A 229 -4.20 -21.08 1.07
C PRO A 229 -4.19 -19.94 0.05
N PHE A 230 -4.77 -20.15 -1.14
CA PHE A 230 -4.81 -19.13 -2.18
C PHE A 230 -5.63 -17.90 -1.76
N LEU A 231 -6.78 -18.12 -1.09
CA LEU A 231 -7.60 -17.03 -0.58
C LEU A 231 -6.90 -16.26 0.56
N ILE A 232 -6.15 -16.98 1.40
CA ILE A 232 -5.35 -16.37 2.48
C ILE A 232 -4.22 -15.53 1.88
N ASP A 233 -3.49 -16.03 0.89
CA ASP A 233 -2.42 -15.31 0.22
C ASP A 233 -2.92 -14.03 -0.47
N LEU A 234 -4.10 -14.09 -1.11
CA LEU A 234 -4.76 -12.90 -1.66
C LEU A 234 -5.12 -11.88 -0.57
N ALA A 235 -5.64 -12.32 0.57
CA ALA A 235 -6.01 -11.44 1.67
C ALA A 235 -4.79 -10.76 2.31
N LEU A 236 -3.68 -11.49 2.45
CA LEU A 236 -2.41 -10.95 2.94
C LEU A 236 -1.82 -9.96 1.92
N SER A 237 -1.79 -10.33 0.64
CA SER A 237 -1.34 -9.45 -0.46
C SER A 237 -2.16 -8.16 -0.53
N ALA A 238 -3.48 -8.24 -0.29
CA ALA A 238 -4.34 -7.07 -0.24
C ALA A 238 -3.88 -6.10 0.85
N ARG A 239 -3.51 -6.58 2.05
CA ARG A 239 -3.12 -5.72 3.19
C ARG A 239 -1.89 -4.86 2.90
N GLU A 240 -0.87 -5.45 2.28
CA GLU A 240 0.42 -4.83 1.98
C GLU A 240 0.40 -3.93 0.73
N SER A 241 -0.66 -4.04 -0.06
CA SER A 241 -0.79 -3.35 -1.34
C SER A 241 -1.34 -1.91 -1.22
N GLY A 242 -1.02 -1.11 -2.24
CA GLY A 242 -1.65 0.20 -2.45
C GLY A 242 -3.16 0.10 -2.73
N ILE A 243 -3.89 1.20 -2.57
CA ILE A 243 -5.37 1.27 -2.56
C ILE A 243 -6.03 0.50 -3.72
N ARG A 244 -5.55 0.67 -4.96
CA ARG A 244 -6.11 -0.02 -6.14
C ARG A 244 -5.92 -1.53 -6.09
N LEU A 245 -4.69 -1.98 -5.84
CA LEU A 245 -4.37 -3.41 -5.79
C LEU A 245 -5.06 -4.07 -4.59
N LYS A 246 -5.13 -3.39 -3.45
CA LYS A 246 -5.92 -3.82 -2.29
C LYS A 246 -7.38 -4.07 -2.67
N TYR A 247 -8.00 -3.13 -3.39
CA TYR A 247 -9.35 -3.30 -3.91
C TYR A 247 -9.47 -4.51 -4.84
N LEU A 248 -8.56 -4.64 -5.80
CA LEU A 248 -8.58 -5.72 -6.80
C LEU A 248 -8.39 -7.11 -6.17
N TYR A 249 -7.43 -7.27 -5.26
CA TYR A 249 -7.21 -8.54 -4.55
C TYR A 249 -8.42 -8.91 -3.68
N SER A 250 -9.03 -7.94 -2.98
CA SER A 250 -10.27 -8.19 -2.23
C SER A 250 -11.44 -8.59 -3.14
N TYR A 251 -11.56 -8.00 -4.33
CA TYR A 251 -12.58 -8.41 -5.30
C TYR A 251 -12.29 -9.80 -5.89
N GLN A 252 -11.02 -10.13 -6.15
CA GLN A 252 -10.61 -11.42 -6.67
C GLN A 252 -10.94 -12.59 -5.73
N ILE A 253 -10.91 -12.35 -4.41
CA ILE A 253 -11.42 -13.31 -3.41
C ILE A 253 -12.90 -13.63 -3.66
N LEU A 254 -13.72 -12.61 -3.96
CA LEU A 254 -15.15 -12.80 -4.26
C LEU A 254 -15.36 -13.54 -5.58
N GLU A 255 -14.57 -13.23 -6.61
CA GLU A 255 -14.62 -13.94 -7.91
C GLU A 255 -14.25 -15.41 -7.77
N TYR A 256 -13.14 -15.70 -7.08
CA TYR A 256 -12.71 -17.06 -6.79
C TYR A 256 -13.79 -17.80 -6.01
N ALA A 257 -14.34 -17.16 -4.98
CA ALA A 257 -15.36 -17.80 -4.17
C ALA A 257 -16.66 -18.07 -4.95
N ALA A 258 -17.11 -17.10 -5.73
CA ALA A 258 -18.29 -17.24 -6.60
C ALA A 258 -18.12 -18.38 -7.61
N PHE A 259 -16.90 -18.58 -8.14
CA PHE A 259 -16.62 -19.63 -9.10
C PHE A 259 -16.60 -21.02 -8.45
N TYR A 260 -15.78 -21.23 -7.43
CA TYR A 260 -15.52 -22.59 -6.92
C TYR A 260 -16.58 -23.09 -5.93
N PHE A 261 -17.12 -22.24 -5.05
CA PHE A 261 -18.02 -22.73 -4.00
C PHE A 261 -19.41 -23.08 -4.51
N LEU A 262 -19.94 -22.33 -5.48
CA LEU A 262 -21.23 -22.69 -6.09
C LEU A 262 -21.15 -24.01 -6.86
N GLU A 263 -20.00 -24.33 -7.45
CA GLU A 263 -19.79 -25.62 -8.11
C GLU A 263 -19.72 -26.77 -7.10
N GLU A 264 -19.02 -26.59 -5.97
CA GLU A 264 -18.95 -27.60 -4.91
C GLU A 264 -20.29 -27.85 -4.23
N ASP A 265 -21.06 -26.80 -3.98
CA ASP A 265 -22.35 -26.89 -3.29
C ASP A 265 -23.40 -27.59 -4.17
N VAL A 266 -23.38 -27.33 -5.48
CA VAL A 266 -24.20 -28.07 -6.45
C VAL A 266 -23.74 -29.51 -6.56
N LYS A 267 -22.43 -29.76 -6.65
CA LYS A 267 -21.88 -31.13 -6.68
C LYS A 267 -22.31 -31.92 -5.44
N ARG A 268 -22.31 -31.30 -4.26
CA ARG A 268 -22.78 -31.90 -3.01
C ARG A 268 -24.27 -32.20 -3.06
N LYS A 269 -25.12 -31.25 -3.48
CA LYS A 269 -26.57 -31.44 -3.63
C LYS A 269 -26.91 -32.56 -4.60
N VAL A 270 -26.30 -32.58 -5.78
CA VAL A 270 -26.49 -33.64 -6.79
C VAL A 270 -26.01 -34.99 -6.24
N THR A 271 -24.87 -35.04 -5.57
CA THR A 271 -24.36 -36.28 -4.94
C THR A 271 -25.32 -36.81 -3.87
N MET A 272 -25.91 -35.94 -3.05
CA MET A 272 -26.92 -36.34 -2.06
C MET A 272 -28.18 -36.89 -2.73
N LEU A 273 -28.67 -36.25 -3.79
CA LEU A 273 -29.85 -36.69 -4.53
C LEU A 273 -29.63 -38.06 -5.19
N LEU A 274 -28.45 -38.29 -5.79
CA LEU A 274 -28.09 -39.57 -6.41
C LEU A 274 -27.88 -40.70 -5.39
N LYS A 275 -27.50 -40.37 -4.16
CA LYS A 275 -27.36 -41.34 -3.06
C LYS A 275 -28.64 -41.55 -2.26
N SER A 276 -29.74 -40.91 -2.65
CA SER A 276 -31.01 -41.00 -1.93
C SER A 276 -31.60 -42.41 -2.01
N PRO A 277 -32.00 -43.04 -0.88
CA PRO A 277 -32.54 -44.40 -0.88
C PRO A 277 -33.91 -44.51 -1.59
N VAL A 278 -34.58 -43.38 -1.83
CA VAL A 278 -35.86 -43.30 -2.55
C VAL A 278 -35.69 -42.97 -4.05
N LEU A 279 -34.46 -43.00 -4.57
CA LEU A 279 -34.16 -42.63 -5.97
C LEU A 279 -35.05 -43.37 -6.97
N LEU A 280 -35.15 -44.69 -6.82
CA LEU A 280 -35.87 -45.55 -7.75
C LEU A 280 -37.41 -45.42 -7.65
N SER A 281 -37.93 -44.97 -6.51
CA SER A 281 -39.37 -44.79 -6.29
C SER A 281 -39.87 -43.39 -6.60
N LYS A 282 -38.96 -42.39 -6.66
CA LYS A 282 -39.27 -40.98 -6.91
C LYS A 282 -38.40 -40.36 -8.02
N THR A 283 -38.14 -41.13 -9.07
CA THR A 283 -37.21 -40.77 -10.14
C THR A 283 -37.51 -39.40 -10.78
N GLU A 284 -38.77 -39.11 -11.12
CA GLU A 284 -39.14 -37.82 -11.75
C GLU A 284 -38.96 -36.61 -10.81
N GLU A 285 -39.27 -36.76 -9.53
CA GLU A 285 -39.10 -35.71 -8.52
C GLU A 285 -37.61 -35.39 -8.34
N ILE A 286 -36.77 -36.42 -8.27
CA ILE A 286 -35.33 -36.25 -8.12
C ILE A 286 -34.67 -35.70 -9.39
N CYS A 287 -35.11 -36.13 -10.58
CA CYS A 287 -34.65 -35.54 -11.84
C CYS A 287 -34.95 -34.04 -11.92
N ARG A 288 -36.14 -33.60 -11.47
CA ARG A 288 -36.47 -32.16 -11.37
C ARG A 288 -35.51 -31.44 -10.41
N ASN A 289 -35.31 -31.97 -9.21
CA ASN A 289 -34.42 -31.36 -8.22
C ASN A 289 -32.95 -31.29 -8.67
N ILE A 290 -32.49 -32.28 -9.44
CA ILE A 290 -31.15 -32.26 -10.04
C ILE A 290 -31.06 -31.18 -11.13
N LEU A 291 -32.07 -31.06 -11.99
CA LEU A 291 -32.13 -30.02 -13.01
C LEU A 291 -32.13 -28.62 -12.38
N ASP A 292 -32.91 -28.43 -11.31
CA ASP A 292 -32.98 -27.18 -10.55
C ASP A 292 -31.61 -26.82 -9.94
N ALA A 293 -30.92 -27.80 -9.33
CA ALA A 293 -29.58 -27.61 -8.79
C ALA A 293 -28.53 -27.29 -9.88
N ILE A 294 -28.68 -27.84 -11.10
CA ILE A 294 -27.78 -27.55 -12.23
C ILE A 294 -28.06 -26.17 -12.83
N THR A 295 -29.31 -25.71 -12.85
CA THR A 295 -29.63 -24.33 -13.27
C THR A 295 -28.97 -23.28 -12.40
N ASP A 296 -28.72 -23.56 -11.12
CA ASP A 296 -27.94 -22.68 -10.24
C ASP A 296 -26.49 -22.47 -10.73
N ILE A 297 -25.87 -23.45 -11.43
CA ILE A 297 -24.53 -23.30 -12.02
C ILE A 297 -24.56 -22.37 -13.25
N LYS A 298 -25.67 -22.38 -14.00
CA LYS A 298 -25.86 -21.58 -15.23
C LYS A 298 -26.18 -20.11 -14.97
N GLN A 299 -26.26 -19.70 -13.70
CA GLN A 299 -26.38 -18.29 -13.34
C GLN A 299 -25.15 -17.51 -13.85
N ASN A 300 -25.36 -16.26 -14.26
CA ASN A 300 -24.26 -15.38 -14.66
C ASN A 300 -23.35 -15.08 -13.46
N ASP A 301 -22.10 -14.67 -13.73
CA ASP A 301 -21.11 -14.40 -12.68
C ASP A 301 -21.60 -13.35 -11.65
N GLU A 302 -22.47 -12.44 -12.09
CA GLU A 302 -23.09 -11.43 -11.23
C GLU A 302 -23.98 -12.03 -10.14
N ALA A 303 -24.87 -12.95 -10.52
CA ALA A 303 -25.76 -13.63 -9.59
C ALA A 303 -24.97 -14.56 -8.65
N LYS A 304 -23.88 -15.17 -9.13
CA LYS A 304 -22.98 -15.99 -8.31
C LYS A 304 -22.33 -15.19 -7.18
N ILE A 305 -21.79 -14.01 -7.50
CA ILE A 305 -21.20 -13.12 -6.49
C ILE A 305 -22.26 -12.64 -5.50
N ASN A 306 -23.45 -12.26 -5.96
CA ASN A 306 -24.55 -11.86 -5.07
C ASN A 306 -24.87 -12.96 -4.04
N LYS A 307 -24.98 -14.21 -4.49
CA LYS A 307 -25.28 -15.36 -3.63
C LYS A 307 -24.16 -15.63 -2.62
N VAL A 308 -22.90 -15.56 -3.03
CA VAL A 308 -21.75 -15.72 -2.09
C VAL A 308 -21.75 -14.62 -1.03
N VAL A 309 -21.92 -13.37 -1.43
CA VAL A 309 -21.94 -12.24 -0.48
C VAL A 309 -23.14 -12.35 0.46
N GLU A 310 -24.34 -12.65 -0.05
CA GLU A 310 -25.54 -12.86 0.76
C GLU A 310 -25.40 -14.01 1.76
N THR A 311 -24.73 -15.10 1.37
CA THR A 311 -24.60 -16.30 2.21
C THR A 311 -23.61 -16.12 3.36
N PHE A 312 -22.47 -15.46 3.10
CA PHE A 312 -21.32 -15.48 4.02
C PHE A 312 -21.04 -14.16 4.71
N THR A 313 -21.84 -13.12 4.46
CA THR A 313 -21.56 -11.78 4.97
C THR A 313 -22.74 -11.27 5.80
N ASP A 314 -22.47 -10.82 7.02
CA ASP A 314 -23.47 -10.18 7.87
C ASP A 314 -23.66 -8.70 7.46
N PRO A 315 -24.86 -8.30 7.01
CA PRO A 315 -25.15 -6.92 6.64
C PRO A 315 -24.99 -5.93 7.81
N GLU A 316 -25.09 -6.33 9.07
CA GLU A 316 -24.84 -5.44 10.21
C GLU A 316 -23.37 -5.00 10.28
N ILE A 317 -22.45 -5.93 10.04
CA ILE A 317 -21.01 -5.65 10.02
C ILE A 317 -20.69 -4.71 8.86
N ILE A 318 -21.28 -4.96 7.68
CA ILE A 318 -21.11 -4.12 6.50
C ILE A 318 -21.67 -2.72 6.72
N TRP A 319 -22.82 -2.62 7.38
CA TRP A 319 -23.41 -1.34 7.75
C TRP A 319 -22.49 -0.50 8.62
N LYS A 320 -21.78 -1.11 9.59
CA LYS A 320 -20.81 -0.39 10.43
C LYS A 320 -19.69 0.26 9.61
N GLU A 321 -19.14 -0.45 8.61
CA GLU A 321 -18.13 0.12 7.70
C GLU A 321 -18.69 1.29 6.87
N ILE A 322 -19.97 1.21 6.47
CA ILE A 322 -20.67 2.30 5.75
C ILE A 322 -20.93 3.49 6.68
N GLN A 323 -21.30 3.26 7.94
CA GLN A 323 -21.63 4.31 8.91
C GLN A 323 -20.45 5.25 9.19
N GLU A 324 -19.23 4.72 9.28
CA GLU A 324 -18.00 5.52 9.45
C GLU A 324 -17.80 6.53 8.29
N ASN A 325 -18.41 6.28 7.14
CA ASN A 325 -18.29 7.09 5.93
C ASN A 325 -19.67 7.43 5.32
N ILE A 326 -20.69 7.62 6.16
CA ILE A 326 -22.08 7.77 5.72
C ILE A 326 -22.27 8.95 4.75
N ASP A 327 -21.57 10.06 5.01
CA ASP A 327 -21.61 11.26 4.17
C ASP A 327 -21.05 10.97 2.77
N PHE A 328 -19.99 10.17 2.67
CA PHE A 328 -19.42 9.78 1.40
C PHE A 328 -20.38 8.87 0.62
N PHE A 329 -20.91 7.82 1.26
CA PHE A 329 -21.78 6.84 0.63
C PHE A 329 -23.18 7.37 0.29
N SER A 330 -23.59 8.48 0.90
CA SER A 330 -24.86 9.16 0.62
C SER A 330 -24.80 10.13 -0.57
N ASN A 331 -23.62 10.36 -1.15
CA ASN A 331 -23.42 11.31 -2.23
C ASN A 331 -22.89 10.62 -3.51
N PRO A 332 -23.20 11.15 -4.70
CA PRO A 332 -22.63 10.63 -5.94
C PRO A 332 -21.12 10.87 -5.97
N THR A 333 -20.38 9.89 -6.49
CA THR A 333 -18.92 10.00 -6.65
C THR A 333 -18.56 9.98 -8.13
N GLU A 334 -17.84 11.01 -8.59
CA GLU A 334 -17.32 11.09 -9.95
C GLU A 334 -15.80 10.93 -9.94
N PHE A 335 -15.28 9.97 -10.71
CA PHE A 335 -13.86 9.71 -10.85
C PHE A 335 -13.29 10.39 -12.11
N ASP A 336 -12.00 10.72 -12.05
CA ASP A 336 -11.26 11.19 -13.21
C ASP A 336 -11.19 10.03 -14.22
N GLY A 337 -11.54 10.28 -15.48
CA GLY A 337 -11.82 9.23 -16.48
C GLY A 337 -13.33 9.01 -16.73
N GLY A 338 -14.19 9.83 -16.13
CA GLY A 338 -15.62 9.94 -16.46
C GLY A 338 -16.53 8.94 -15.74
N PHE A 339 -15.98 7.97 -15.02
CA PHE A 339 -16.76 6.97 -14.28
C PHE A 339 -17.51 7.62 -13.11
N ARG A 340 -18.83 7.40 -13.03
CA ARG A 340 -19.71 7.97 -12.00
C ARG A 340 -20.44 6.87 -11.25
N LEU A 341 -20.47 7.00 -9.93
CA LEU A 341 -21.24 6.17 -9.03
C LEU A 341 -22.42 6.95 -8.44
N SER A 342 -23.59 6.33 -8.47
CA SER A 342 -24.74 6.80 -7.70
C SER A 342 -24.53 6.54 -6.20
N PRO A 343 -25.20 7.29 -5.31
CA PRO A 343 -25.18 7.04 -3.88
C PRO A 343 -25.50 5.59 -3.53
N LEU A 344 -24.68 5.01 -2.64
CA LEU A 344 -24.90 3.65 -2.14
C LEU A 344 -26.11 3.59 -1.21
N ILE A 345 -26.36 4.66 -0.45
CA ILE A 345 -27.47 4.78 0.49
C ILE A 345 -28.06 6.20 0.45
N SER A 346 -29.22 6.41 1.08
CA SER A 346 -29.69 7.76 1.40
C SER A 346 -29.16 8.20 2.77
N SER A 347 -29.08 9.51 3.01
CA SER A 347 -28.61 10.07 4.30
C SER A 347 -29.44 9.67 5.52
N ASN A 348 -30.68 9.21 5.30
CA ASN A 348 -31.61 8.75 6.34
C ASN A 348 -31.83 7.22 6.33
N THR A 349 -31.00 6.46 5.60
CA THR A 349 -31.11 4.99 5.59
C THR A 349 -30.83 4.44 6.99
N THR A 350 -31.74 3.62 7.52
CA THR A 350 -31.52 2.87 8.77
C THR A 350 -30.92 1.49 8.46
N ILE A 351 -30.38 0.83 9.48
CA ILE A 351 -29.82 -0.52 9.32
C ILE A 351 -30.87 -1.54 8.85
N GLU A 352 -32.13 -1.43 9.29
CA GLU A 352 -33.22 -2.30 8.86
C GLU A 352 -33.56 -2.09 7.38
N ALA A 353 -33.56 -0.83 6.92
CA ALA A 353 -33.75 -0.50 5.52
C ALA A 353 -32.57 -1.00 4.66
N PHE A 354 -31.35 -0.91 5.19
CA PHE A 354 -30.16 -1.44 4.51
C PHE A 354 -30.21 -2.96 4.36
N LYS A 355 -30.54 -3.70 5.43
CA LYS A 355 -30.65 -5.17 5.42
C LYS A 355 -31.57 -5.71 4.32
N SER A 356 -32.64 -4.97 4.01
CA SER A 356 -33.60 -5.39 2.98
C SER A 356 -33.20 -5.00 1.55
N THR A 357 -32.21 -4.13 1.36
CA THR A 357 -31.89 -3.52 0.04
C THR A 357 -30.43 -3.62 -0.38
N TRP A 358 -29.53 -4.10 0.50
CA TRP A 358 -28.09 -4.13 0.23
C TRP A 358 -27.70 -5.12 -0.88
N ILE A 359 -28.45 -6.21 -1.07
CA ILE A 359 -28.35 -7.11 -2.23
C ILE A 359 -29.43 -6.72 -3.25
N PRO A 360 -29.10 -6.60 -4.55
CA PRO A 360 -27.78 -6.76 -5.17
C PRO A 360 -26.94 -5.47 -5.19
N LYS A 361 -27.43 -4.38 -4.57
CA LYS A 361 -26.88 -3.02 -4.73
C LYS A 361 -25.39 -2.91 -4.38
N VAL A 362 -24.96 -3.47 -3.26
CA VAL A 362 -23.57 -3.41 -2.79
C VAL A 362 -22.65 -4.22 -3.71
N PRO A 363 -22.85 -5.53 -3.96
CA PRO A 363 -21.98 -6.27 -4.86
C PRO A 363 -21.95 -5.73 -6.30
N ASP A 364 -23.08 -5.27 -6.84
CA ASP A 364 -23.13 -4.66 -8.17
C ASP A 364 -22.29 -3.37 -8.25
N THR A 365 -22.32 -2.57 -7.19
CA THR A 365 -21.52 -1.35 -7.11
C THR A 365 -20.03 -1.69 -7.05
N LEU A 366 -19.66 -2.71 -6.27
CA LEU A 366 -18.28 -3.18 -6.21
C LEU A 366 -17.79 -3.72 -7.55
N ARG A 367 -18.63 -4.48 -8.26
CA ARG A 367 -18.33 -4.97 -9.63
C ARG A 367 -18.08 -3.82 -10.59
N LYS A 368 -18.91 -2.78 -10.57
CA LYS A 368 -18.76 -1.61 -11.44
C LYS A 368 -17.42 -0.90 -11.19
N ILE A 369 -17.02 -0.74 -9.93
CA ILE A 369 -15.71 -0.17 -9.58
C ILE A 369 -14.57 -1.06 -10.09
N ARG A 370 -14.63 -2.37 -9.83
CA ARG A 370 -13.63 -3.32 -10.34
C ARG A 370 -13.49 -3.24 -11.86
N ASN A 371 -14.61 -3.23 -12.58
CA ASN A 371 -14.59 -3.15 -14.04
C ASN A 371 -13.99 -1.84 -14.55
N ALA A 372 -14.28 -0.71 -13.88
CA ALA A 372 -13.70 0.58 -14.22
C ALA A 372 -12.20 0.71 -13.88
N LEU A 373 -11.70 -0.12 -12.96
CA LEU A 373 -10.27 -0.23 -12.63
C LEU A 373 -9.49 -1.11 -13.62
N VAL A 374 -10.10 -2.20 -14.11
CA VAL A 374 -9.42 -3.22 -14.93
C VAL A 374 -9.57 -2.95 -16.44
N HIS A 375 -10.76 -2.59 -16.92
CA HIS A 375 -11.06 -2.55 -18.36
C HIS A 375 -10.82 -1.16 -18.98
N GLY A 376 -9.62 -0.61 -18.75
CA GLY A 376 -9.23 0.74 -19.16
C GLY A 376 -9.37 1.09 -20.66
N ARG A 377 -9.61 0.10 -21.53
CA ARG A 377 -9.73 0.27 -23.01
C ARG A 377 -10.90 -0.46 -23.68
N GLU A 378 -11.59 -1.38 -23.01
CA GLU A 378 -12.60 -2.25 -23.66
C GLU A 378 -14.05 -1.75 -23.49
N SER A 379 -14.29 -0.82 -22.56
CA SER A 379 -15.58 -0.16 -22.42
C SER A 379 -15.83 0.74 -23.64
N ARG A 380 -16.83 0.40 -24.48
CA ARG A 380 -17.31 1.24 -25.61
C ARG A 380 -17.68 2.68 -25.19
N LEU A 381 -17.80 2.95 -23.88
CA LEU A 381 -18.13 4.24 -23.30
C LEU A 381 -16.93 4.99 -22.71
N GLY A 382 -15.72 4.39 -22.65
CA GLY A 382 -14.50 5.06 -22.17
C GLY A 382 -14.51 5.46 -20.68
N LEU A 383 -15.48 4.97 -19.89
CA LEU A 383 -15.61 5.31 -18.47
C LEU A 383 -14.66 4.46 -17.64
N ILE A 384 -13.56 5.06 -17.20
CA ILE A 384 -12.50 4.39 -16.44
C ILE A 384 -12.23 5.15 -15.14
N ILE A 385 -11.63 4.48 -14.16
CA ILE A 385 -11.02 5.16 -13.01
C ILE A 385 -9.52 5.31 -13.33
N ALA A 386 -9.15 6.51 -13.81
CA ALA A 386 -7.77 6.78 -14.19
C ALA A 386 -6.78 6.62 -13.00
N PRO A 387 -5.52 6.23 -13.26
CA PRO A 387 -4.48 6.24 -12.25
C PRO A 387 -4.22 7.67 -11.75
N GLY A 388 -4.18 7.86 -10.44
CA GLY A 388 -3.96 9.17 -9.80
C GLY A 388 -4.44 9.23 -8.34
N THR A 389 -3.89 10.20 -7.61
CA THR A 389 -4.10 10.43 -6.17
C THR A 389 -5.54 10.84 -5.86
N LYS A 390 -6.15 11.73 -6.66
CA LYS A 390 -7.57 12.12 -6.52
C LYS A 390 -8.52 10.93 -6.60
N ASN A 391 -8.27 10.01 -7.53
CA ASN A 391 -9.07 8.79 -7.66
C ASN A 391 -8.78 7.78 -6.54
N ASN A 392 -7.56 7.73 -6.01
CA ASN A 392 -7.24 6.91 -4.85
C ASN A 392 -8.02 7.39 -3.61
N LEU A 393 -8.09 8.71 -3.37
CA LEU A 393 -8.88 9.30 -2.29
C LEU A 393 -10.36 8.93 -2.41
N LYS A 394 -10.94 9.00 -3.61
CA LYS A 394 -12.34 8.60 -3.86
C LYS A 394 -12.56 7.08 -3.74
N LEU A 395 -11.54 6.26 -4.00
CA LEU A 395 -11.61 4.81 -3.85
C LEU A 395 -11.42 4.36 -2.40
N ARG A 396 -10.73 5.16 -1.58
CA ARG A 396 -10.34 4.84 -0.21
C ARG A 396 -11.49 4.40 0.70
N PRO A 397 -12.71 5.01 0.68
CA PRO A 397 -13.82 4.54 1.52
C PRO A 397 -14.37 3.17 1.09
N TRP A 398 -14.19 2.78 -0.17
CA TRP A 398 -14.65 1.48 -0.69
C TRP A 398 -13.75 0.32 -0.28
N VAL A 399 -12.49 0.59 0.08
CA VAL A 399 -11.50 -0.45 0.40
C VAL A 399 -11.86 -1.21 1.68
N PRO A 400 -12.12 -0.56 2.84
CA PRO A 400 -12.54 -1.28 4.05
C PRO A 400 -13.81 -2.09 3.81
N LEU A 401 -14.76 -1.55 3.05
CA LEU A 401 -16.02 -2.21 2.71
C LEU A 401 -15.79 -3.54 1.97
N ILE A 402 -15.07 -3.53 0.84
CA ILE A 402 -14.81 -4.76 0.08
C ILE A 402 -13.90 -5.72 0.85
N GLN A 403 -12.91 -5.19 1.57
CA GLN A 403 -12.01 -6.00 2.36
C GLN A 403 -12.80 -6.77 3.43
N ARG A 404 -13.71 -6.10 4.13
CA ARG A 404 -14.55 -6.74 5.15
C ARG A 404 -15.45 -7.83 4.57
N ILE A 405 -16.06 -7.60 3.42
CA ILE A 405 -16.87 -8.62 2.72
C ILE A 405 -15.98 -9.82 2.38
N SER A 406 -14.81 -9.58 1.78
CA SER A 406 -13.88 -10.65 1.40
C SER A 406 -13.36 -11.44 2.60
N GLU A 407 -13.06 -10.78 3.73
CA GLU A 407 -12.64 -11.44 4.97
C GLU A 407 -13.76 -12.34 5.54
N GLN A 408 -15.01 -11.87 5.55
CA GLN A 408 -16.15 -12.68 5.98
C GLN A 408 -16.35 -13.89 5.07
N VAL A 409 -16.24 -13.72 3.75
CA VAL A 409 -16.29 -14.83 2.78
C VAL A 409 -15.18 -15.84 3.06
N ILE A 410 -13.96 -15.45 3.40
CA ILE A 410 -12.89 -16.41 3.73
C ILE A 410 -13.19 -17.15 5.04
N ILE A 411 -13.70 -16.43 6.06
CA ILE A 411 -13.92 -16.98 7.40
C ILE A 411 -15.10 -17.97 7.41
N PHE A 412 -16.22 -17.61 6.78
CA PHE A 412 -17.49 -18.33 6.94
C PHE A 412 -17.80 -19.35 5.85
N ASN A 413 -16.99 -19.38 4.80
CA ASN A 413 -17.10 -20.34 3.73
C ASN A 413 -16.41 -21.68 4.01
#